data_AF-A0A8F4QKR2-F1
#
_entry.id   AF-A0A8F4QKR2-F1
#
_cell.length_a   1.000
_cell.length_b   1.000
_cell.length_c   1.000
_cell.angle_alpha   90.00
_cell.angle_beta   90.00
_cell.angle_gamma   90.00
#
_symmetry.space_group_name_H-M   'P 1'
#
loop_
_entity.id
_entity.type
_entity.pdbx_description
1 polymer ?
#
loop_
_entity_poly.entity_id
_entity_poly.type
_entity_poly.pdbx_seq_one_letter_code
_entity_poly.pdbx_strand_id
1 'polypeptide(L)'
;MQYMGGGGFGDFDCHEHHAKSLEIDNKELATSIKSARGIKGASKAELDRYMRAQDESAKACDLAPTLASDWNVEEPPKTHVNMYDAMGARCHYSIRKQQNEFLRDLYAIKTG
;
A
#
# COMPACT_ATOMS: atom_id res chain seq x y z
N MET A 1 36.52 -7.34 -3.41
CA MET A 1 35.17 -7.67 -2.90
C MET A 1 34.19 -6.73 -3.56
N GLN A 2 33.23 -7.25 -4.33
CA GLN A 2 32.22 -6.48 -5.06
C GLN A 2 31.16 -5.97 -4.08
N TYR A 3 30.96 -4.66 -4.03
CA TYR A 3 29.78 -4.07 -3.38
C TYR A 3 28.59 -4.17 -4.34
N MET A 4 27.87 -5.29 -4.30
CA MET A 4 26.50 -5.38 -4.83
C MET A 4 25.50 -4.88 -3.76
N GLY A 5 25.58 -3.58 -3.45
CA GLY A 5 24.74 -2.93 -2.43
C GLY A 5 23.70 -1.95 -2.99
N GLY A 6 23.29 -2.11 -4.25
CA GLY A 6 22.51 -1.09 -4.98
C GLY A 6 21.09 -1.47 -5.39
N GLY A 7 20.62 -2.69 -5.13
CA GLY A 7 19.28 -3.13 -5.55
C GLY A 7 18.17 -2.77 -4.56
N GLY A 8 18.35 -3.14 -3.28
CA GLY A 8 17.29 -3.03 -2.28
C GLY A 8 16.83 -1.60 -1.95
N PHE A 9 17.74 -0.62 -2.01
CA PHE A 9 17.41 0.78 -1.74
C PHE A 9 16.56 1.39 -2.87
N GLY A 10 16.92 1.13 -4.12
CA GLY A 10 16.16 1.61 -5.29
C GLY A 10 14.78 0.97 -5.37
N ASP A 11 14.68 -0.32 -5.08
CA ASP A 11 13.40 -1.04 -5.06
C ASP A 11 12.50 -0.56 -3.92
N PHE A 12 13.05 -0.30 -2.72
CA PHE A 12 12.30 0.25 -1.59
C PHE A 12 11.72 1.64 -1.89
N ASP A 13 12.56 2.59 -2.31
CA ASP A 13 12.12 3.97 -2.58
C ASP A 13 11.06 4.00 -3.68
N CYS A 14 11.24 3.18 -4.72
CA CYS A 14 10.29 3.02 -5.80
C CYS A 14 8.94 2.49 -5.27
N HIS A 15 8.97 1.40 -4.49
CA HIS A 15 7.75 0.81 -3.92
C HIS A 15 7.03 1.76 -2.97
N GLU A 16 7.74 2.41 -2.04
CA GLU A 16 7.16 3.36 -1.09
C GLU A 16 6.56 4.58 -1.79
N HIS A 17 7.29 5.17 -2.76
CA HIS A 17 6.79 6.30 -3.52
C HIS A 17 5.52 5.94 -4.30
N HIS A 18 5.52 4.80 -4.99
CA HIS A 18 4.35 4.35 -5.73
C HIS A 18 3.19 3.96 -4.80
N ALA A 19 3.45 3.34 -3.66
CA ALA A 19 2.41 3.02 -2.68
C ALA A 19 1.70 4.30 -2.18
N LYS A 20 2.46 5.35 -1.88
CA LYS A 20 1.91 6.67 -1.47
C LYS A 20 1.09 7.32 -2.59
N SER A 21 1.59 7.30 -3.82
CA SER A 21 0.84 7.79 -4.97
C SER A 21 -0.49 7.04 -5.13
N LEU A 22 -0.45 5.71 -5.06
CA LEU A 22 -1.65 4.87 -5.16
C LEU A 22 -2.62 5.11 -4.00
N GLU A 23 -2.14 5.36 -2.79
CA GLU A 23 -3.00 5.70 -1.66
C GLU A 23 -3.79 6.99 -1.89
N ILE A 24 -3.14 8.02 -2.44
CA ILE A 24 -3.79 9.29 -2.83
C ILE A 24 -4.86 9.00 -3.90
N ASP A 25 -4.49 8.32 -4.98
CA ASP A 25 -5.41 7.95 -6.06
C ASP A 25 -6.61 7.13 -5.55
N ASN A 26 -6.39 6.20 -4.62
CA ASN A 26 -7.44 5.38 -4.02
C ASN A 26 -8.46 6.23 -3.23
N LYS A 27 -7.98 7.23 -2.48
CA LYS A 27 -8.85 8.17 -1.75
C LYS A 27 -9.68 9.03 -2.71
N GLU A 28 -9.08 9.48 -3.81
CA GLU A 28 -9.76 10.26 -4.85
C GLU A 28 -10.83 9.42 -5.58
N LEU A 29 -10.50 8.19 -5.96
CA LEU A 29 -11.45 7.24 -6.57
C LEU A 29 -12.61 6.93 -5.63
N ALA A 30 -12.34 6.62 -4.37
CA ALA A 30 -13.38 6.35 -3.38
C ALA A 30 -14.31 7.57 -3.19
N THR A 31 -13.76 8.78 -3.18
CA THR A 31 -14.55 10.02 -3.12
C THR A 31 -15.42 10.21 -4.35
N SER A 32 -14.88 9.91 -5.54
CA SER A 32 -15.59 9.96 -6.81
C SER A 32 -16.74 8.95 -6.87
N ILE A 33 -16.53 7.72 -6.39
CA ILE A 33 -17.57 6.69 -6.27
C ILE A 33 -18.67 7.16 -5.31
N LYS A 34 -18.33 7.67 -4.12
CA LYS A 34 -19.33 8.17 -3.15
C LYS A 34 -20.17 9.33 -3.68
N SER A 35 -19.63 10.08 -4.64
CA SER A 35 -20.29 11.23 -5.26
C SER A 35 -21.11 10.84 -6.50
N ALA A 36 -21.03 9.59 -6.96
CA ALA A 36 -21.80 9.10 -8.09
C ALA A 36 -23.31 9.08 -7.80
N ARG A 37 -24.10 9.45 -8.82
CA ARG A 37 -25.56 9.44 -8.77
C ARG A 37 -26.05 8.01 -8.49
N GLY A 38 -27.00 7.86 -7.57
CA GLY A 38 -27.63 6.57 -7.24
C GLY A 38 -26.95 5.78 -6.13
N ILE A 39 -25.75 6.19 -5.68
CA ILE A 39 -25.08 5.55 -4.54
C ILE A 39 -25.77 5.93 -3.22
N LYS A 40 -26.31 4.92 -2.53
CA LYS A 40 -27.06 5.06 -1.28
C LYS A 40 -26.14 5.09 -0.06
N GLY A 41 -26.65 5.60 1.07
CA GLY A 41 -25.89 5.70 2.32
C GLY A 41 -25.27 4.38 2.79
N ALA A 42 -25.97 3.26 2.66
CA ALA A 42 -25.44 1.94 3.01
C ALA A 42 -24.21 1.56 2.18
N SER A 43 -24.24 1.81 0.86
CA SER A 43 -23.10 1.56 -0.04
C SER A 43 -21.93 2.50 0.25
N LYS A 44 -22.18 3.77 0.62
CA LYS A 44 -21.13 4.71 1.05
C LYS A 44 -20.44 4.21 2.31
N ALA A 45 -21.22 3.77 3.30
CA ALA A 45 -20.68 3.22 4.55
C ALA A 45 -19.88 1.93 4.31
N GLU A 46 -20.31 1.09 3.37
CA GLU A 46 -19.55 -0.10 2.99
C GLU A 46 -18.22 0.24 2.32
N LEU A 47 -18.21 1.21 1.41
CA LEU A 47 -16.97 1.70 0.81
C LEU A 47 -16.04 2.31 1.87
N ASP A 48 -16.55 3.05 2.85
CA ASP A 48 -15.72 3.56 3.94
C ASP A 48 -15.16 2.44 4.84
N ARG A 49 -15.92 1.36 5.06
CA ARG A 49 -15.42 0.15 5.75
C ARG A 49 -14.32 -0.53 4.94
N TYR A 50 -14.53 -0.71 3.65
CA TYR A 50 -13.55 -1.27 2.73
C TYR A 50 -12.23 -0.47 2.75
N MET A 51 -12.30 0.86 2.64
CA MET A 51 -11.10 1.72 2.69
C MET A 51 -10.33 1.54 3.99
N ARG A 52 -11.02 1.49 5.14
CA ARG A 52 -10.39 1.23 6.45
C ARG A 52 -9.76 -0.16 6.53
N ALA A 53 -10.42 -1.19 6.02
CA ALA A 53 -9.88 -2.54 6.01
C ALA A 53 -8.59 -2.64 5.17
N GLN A 54 -8.52 -1.91 4.05
CA GLN A 54 -7.30 -1.82 3.24
C GLN A 54 -6.18 -1.09 3.96
N ASP A 55 -6.48 -0.03 4.72
CA ASP A 55 -5.47 0.67 5.54
C ASP A 55 -4.92 -0.22 6.65
N GLU A 56 -5.77 -0.99 7.34
CA GLU A 56 -5.32 -1.96 8.34
C GLU A 56 -4.50 -3.10 7.72
N SER A 57 -4.89 -3.55 6.52
CA SER A 57 -4.12 -4.57 5.78
C SER A 57 -2.74 -4.05 5.38
N ALA A 58 -2.63 -2.77 4.97
CA ALA A 58 -1.36 -2.15 4.66
C ALA A 58 -0.45 -2.05 5.90
N LYS A 59 -0.97 -1.65 7.07
CA LYS A 59 -0.18 -1.62 8.32
C LYS A 59 0.39 -2.98 8.71
N ALA A 60 -0.29 -4.08 8.36
CA ALA A 60 0.22 -5.42 8.64
C ALA A 60 1.53 -5.75 7.87
N CYS A 61 1.87 -4.99 6.83
CA CYS A 61 3.14 -5.13 6.12
C CYS A 61 4.36 -4.75 6.98
N ASP A 62 4.17 -3.92 8.03
CA ASP A 62 5.20 -3.55 9.00
C ASP A 62 5.59 -4.73 9.92
N LEU A 63 4.92 -5.88 9.81
CA LEU A 63 5.28 -7.09 10.54
C LEU A 63 6.67 -7.60 10.16
N ALA A 64 7.09 -7.48 8.90
CA ALA A 64 8.40 -7.95 8.45
C ALA A 64 9.58 -7.27 9.18
N PRO A 65 9.68 -5.93 9.23
CA PRO A 65 10.73 -5.26 10.01
C PRO A 65 10.55 -5.47 11.53
N THR A 66 9.31 -5.58 12.02
CA THR A 66 9.05 -5.87 13.44
C THR A 66 9.63 -7.24 13.86
N LEU A 67 9.37 -8.29 13.08
CA LEU A 67 9.90 -9.63 13.36
C LEU A 67 11.42 -9.70 13.22
N ALA A 68 12.01 -8.99 12.26
CA ALA A 68 13.46 -8.92 12.12
C ALA A 68 14.14 -8.34 13.37
N SER A 69 13.55 -7.27 13.91
CA SER A 69 13.96 -6.66 15.18
C SER A 69 13.79 -7.63 16.35
N ASP A 70 12.62 -8.27 16.50
CA ASP A 70 12.34 -9.21 17.58
C ASP A 70 13.28 -10.43 17.58
N TRP A 71 13.69 -10.89 16.40
CA TRP A 71 14.61 -12.02 16.23
C TRP A 71 16.08 -11.64 16.38
N ASN A 72 16.40 -10.39 16.72
CA ASN A 72 17.77 -9.86 16.80
C ASN A 72 18.60 -10.19 15.55
N VAL A 73 17.98 -10.12 14.37
CA VAL A 73 18.74 -10.21 13.12
C VAL A 73 19.68 -9.01 13.10
N GLU A 74 20.99 -9.25 12.90
CA GLU A 74 21.97 -8.17 12.79
C GLU A 74 21.54 -7.22 11.66
N GLU A 75 21.00 -6.06 12.04
CA GLU A 75 20.60 -5.06 11.07
C GLU A 75 21.82 -4.22 10.66
N PRO A 76 21.98 -3.90 9.37
CA PRO A 76 22.96 -2.90 8.95
C PRO A 76 22.68 -1.58 9.68
N PRO A 77 23.66 -0.66 9.76
CA PRO A 77 23.48 0.61 10.46
C PRO A 77 22.16 1.28 10.06
N LYS A 78 21.44 1.88 11.02
CA LYS A 78 20.11 2.54 10.86
C LYS A 78 19.99 3.56 9.71
N THR A 79 21.09 3.87 9.05
CA THR A 79 21.19 4.70 7.84
C THR A 79 20.95 3.93 6.54
N HIS A 80 20.68 2.62 6.59
CA HIS A 80 20.49 1.77 5.42
C HIS A 80 19.14 1.08 5.43
N VAL A 81 18.42 1.15 4.30
CA VAL A 81 17.26 0.31 4.01
C VAL A 81 17.72 -1.14 3.98
N ASN A 82 17.12 -1.99 4.81
CA ASN A 82 17.42 -3.41 4.86
C ASN A 82 16.41 -4.23 4.02
N MET A 83 16.63 -5.54 3.93
CA MET A 83 15.76 -6.42 3.14
C MET A 83 14.32 -6.49 3.68
N TYR A 84 14.13 -6.33 4.99
CA TYR A 84 12.82 -6.37 5.64
C TYR A 84 12.02 -5.09 5.39
N ASP A 85 12.71 -3.95 5.33
CA ASP A 85 12.12 -2.68 4.87
C ASP A 85 11.63 -2.82 3.42
N ALA A 86 12.46 -3.38 2.53
CA ALA A 86 12.08 -3.64 1.14
C ALA A 86 10.89 -4.61 1.02
N MET A 87 10.81 -5.63 1.90
CA MET A 87 9.65 -6.51 1.99
C MET A 87 8.37 -5.77 2.41
N GLY A 88 8.46 -4.91 3.43
CA GLY A 88 7.36 -4.06 3.88
C GLY A 88 6.86 -3.12 2.76
N ALA A 89 7.78 -2.39 2.12
CA ALA A 89 7.46 -1.48 1.02
C ALA A 89 6.80 -2.19 -0.16
N ARG A 90 7.31 -3.36 -0.57
CA ARG A 90 6.71 -4.16 -1.63
C ARG A 90 5.29 -4.63 -1.26
N CYS A 91 5.07 -4.99 0.00
CA CYS A 91 3.76 -5.37 0.51
C CYS A 91 2.79 -4.18 0.47
N HIS A 92 3.20 -2.99 0.93
CA HIS A 92 2.42 -1.75 0.82
C HIS A 92 2.00 -1.48 -0.63
N TYR A 93 2.97 -1.49 -1.56
CA TYR A 93 2.72 -1.28 -2.98
C TYR A 93 1.68 -2.27 -3.53
N SER A 94 1.82 -3.55 -3.21
CA SER A 94 0.94 -4.61 -3.74
C SER A 94 -0.51 -4.43 -3.29
N ILE A 95 -0.73 -4.13 -1.99
CA ILE A 95 -2.06 -3.86 -1.43
C ILE A 95 -2.67 -2.61 -2.08
N ARG A 96 -1.93 -1.51 -2.15
CA ARG A 96 -2.42 -0.26 -2.73
C ARG A 96 -2.74 -0.38 -4.22
N LYS A 97 -1.95 -1.16 -4.96
CA LYS A 97 -2.19 -1.44 -6.38
C LYS A 97 -3.46 -2.24 -6.59
N GLN A 98 -3.63 -3.36 -5.87
CA GLN A 98 -4.83 -4.18 -5.96
C GLN A 98 -6.08 -3.38 -5.55
N GLN A 99 -5.98 -2.56 -4.50
CA GLN A 99 -7.05 -1.65 -4.08
C GLN A 99 -7.42 -0.67 -5.21
N ASN A 100 -6.42 -0.10 -5.91
CA ASN A 100 -6.65 0.83 -7.01
C ASN A 100 -7.38 0.18 -8.19
N GLU A 101 -6.93 -1.01 -8.59
CA GLU A 101 -7.55 -1.79 -9.67
C GLU A 101 -9.03 -2.06 -9.35
N PHE A 102 -9.34 -2.55 -8.16
CA PHE A 102 -10.71 -2.79 -7.73
C PHE A 102 -11.56 -1.51 -7.69
N LEU A 103 -11.03 -0.39 -7.18
CA LEU A 103 -11.76 0.89 -7.15
C LEU A 103 -12.03 1.43 -8.56
N ARG A 104 -11.10 1.25 -9.50
CA ARG A 104 -11.32 1.61 -10.91
C ARG A 104 -12.43 0.78 -11.52
N ASP A 105 -12.43 -0.54 -11.29
CA ASP A 105 -13.50 -1.43 -11.76
C ASP A 105 -14.87 -1.03 -11.20
N LEU A 106 -14.93 -0.75 -9.89
CA LEU A 106 -16.16 -0.25 -9.25
C LEU A 106 -16.64 1.07 -9.87
N TYR A 107 -15.71 1.99 -10.15
CA TYR A 107 -16.06 3.27 -10.76
C TYR A 107 -16.55 3.11 -12.21
N ALA A 108 -15.97 2.17 -12.96
CA ALA A 108 -16.33 1.88 -14.35
C ALA A 108 -17.75 1.32 -14.50
N ILE A 109 -18.32 0.69 -13.45
CA ILE A 109 -19.74 0.25 -13.45
C ILE A 109 -20.69 1.43 -13.77
N LYS A 110 -20.34 2.65 -13.32
CA LYS A 110 -21.14 3.86 -13.57
C LYS A 110 -21.11 4.31 -15.05
N THR A 111 -20.07 3.93 -15.78
CA THR A 111 -19.82 4.37 -17.16
C THR A 111 -20.25 3.35 -18.22
N GLY A 112 -20.74 2.18 -17.80
CA GLY A 112 -21.36 1.16 -18.66
C GLY A 112 -22.87 1.30 -18.78
#